data_AF-A0A1V9FPZ4-F1
#
_entry.id   AF-A0A1V9FPZ4-F1
#
_cell.length_a   1.000
_cell.length_b   1.000
_cell.length_c   1.000
_cell.angle_alpha   90.00
_cell.angle_beta   90.00
_cell.angle_gamma   90.00
#
_symmetry.space_group_name_H-M   'P 1'
#
loop_
_entity.id
_entity.type
_entity.pdbx_description
1 polymer ?
#
loop_
_entity_poly.entity_id
_entity_poly.type
_entity_poly.pdbx_seq_one_letter_code
_entity_poly.pdbx_strand_id
1 'polypeptide(L)'
;MTLEKLLEQHNQETNDYRQERARRLLALQKSQNEILVNYTVLNKKTRKVVDALLTKQRETWEQMEKDEYDLLVHVQSQEKEFLMEQEKKRQRIADSLTSAKDKSKDRGR
;
A
#
# COMPACT_ATOMS: atom_id res chain seq x y z
N MET A 1 -6.47 -0.46 19.20
CA MET A 1 -6.81 -0.43 17.77
C MET A 1 -8.14 -1.18 17.56
N THR A 2 -9.11 -0.61 16.84
CA THR A 2 -10.33 -1.31 16.40
C THR A 2 -10.22 -1.60 14.90
N LEU A 3 -11.02 -2.53 14.37
CA LEU A 3 -11.03 -2.83 12.93
C LEU A 3 -11.39 -1.60 12.09
N GLU A 4 -12.34 -0.79 12.53
CA GLU A 4 -12.72 0.46 11.86
C GLU A 4 -11.57 1.46 11.79
N LYS A 5 -10.87 1.68 12.91
CA LYS A 5 -9.72 2.58 12.96
C LYS A 5 -8.56 2.10 12.08
N LEU A 6 -8.36 0.78 12.00
CA LEU A 6 -7.35 0.18 11.12
C LEU A 6 -7.70 0.41 9.63
N LEU A 7 -8.96 0.18 9.24
CA LEU A 7 -9.41 0.40 7.87
C LEU A 7 -9.34 1.88 7.47
N GLU A 8 -9.66 2.79 8.38
CA GLU A 8 -9.53 4.23 8.17
C GLU A 8 -8.06 4.62 7.96
N GLN A 9 -7.16 4.09 8.78
CA GLN A 9 -5.72 4.28 8.62
C GLN A 9 -5.21 3.73 7.27
N HIS A 10 -5.59 2.51 6.90
CA HIS A 10 -5.19 1.89 5.62
C HIS A 10 -5.65 2.68 4.40
N ASN A 11 -6.86 3.25 4.46
CA ASN A 11 -7.38 4.13 3.42
C ASN A 11 -6.57 5.43 3.31
N GLN A 12 -6.20 6.02 4.45
CA GLN A 12 -5.36 7.21 4.48
C GLN A 12 -3.98 6.94 3.88
N GLU A 13 -3.30 5.88 4.32
CA GLU A 13 -2.00 5.46 3.78
C GLU A 13 -2.06 5.19 2.27
N THR A 14 -3.12 4.52 1.82
CA THR A 14 -3.35 4.27 0.38
C THR A 14 -3.50 5.57 -0.39
N ASN A 15 -4.24 6.55 0.15
CA ASN A 15 -4.43 7.84 -0.48
C ASN A 15 -3.13 8.64 -0.53
N ASP A 16 -2.39 8.68 0.58
CA ASP A 16 -1.10 9.37 0.68
C ASP A 16 -0.09 8.76 -0.30
N TYR A 17 -0.04 7.44 -0.40
CA TYR A 17 0.78 6.74 -1.39
C TYR A 17 0.44 7.14 -2.83
N ARG A 18 -0.86 7.21 -3.18
CA ARG A 18 -1.29 7.62 -4.53
C ARG A 18 -0.88 9.06 -4.85
N GLN A 19 -1.00 9.96 -3.89
CA GLN A 19 -0.58 11.36 -4.05
C GLN A 19 0.93 11.47 -4.25
N GLU A 20 1.71 10.76 -3.43
CA GLU A 20 3.17 10.77 -3.52
C GLU A 20 3.66 10.13 -4.81
N ARG A 21 3.06 9.01 -5.24
CA ARG A 21 3.31 8.40 -6.55
C ARG A 21 3.07 9.39 -7.70
N ALA A 22 1.95 10.11 -7.69
CA ALA A 22 1.67 11.12 -8.71
C ALA A 22 2.73 12.23 -8.73
N ARG A 23 3.18 12.67 -7.54
CA ARG A 23 4.26 13.66 -7.38
C ARG A 23 5.59 13.15 -7.94
N ARG A 24 5.98 11.92 -7.62
CA ARG A 24 7.22 11.27 -8.11
C ARG A 24 7.21 11.13 -9.63
N LEU A 25 6.12 10.66 -10.22
CA LEU A 25 5.98 10.51 -11.68
C LEU A 25 6.06 11.86 -12.41
N LEU A 26 5.43 12.90 -11.87
CA LEU A 26 5.49 14.25 -12.45
C LEU A 26 6.92 14.84 -12.38
N ALA A 27 7.62 14.64 -11.26
CA ALA A 27 9.01 15.05 -11.11
C ALA A 27 9.93 14.33 -12.10
N LEU A 28 9.74 13.01 -12.28
CA LEU A 28 10.47 12.22 -13.27
C LEU A 28 10.22 12.73 -14.70
N GLN A 29 8.97 12.98 -15.07
CA GLN A 29 8.63 13.53 -16.38
C GLN A 29 9.27 14.88 -16.63
N LYS A 30 9.27 15.78 -15.63
CA LYS A 30 9.91 17.08 -15.73
C LYS A 30 11.42 16.96 -15.97
N SER A 31 12.09 16.10 -15.20
CA SER A 31 13.53 15.81 -15.36
C SER A 31 13.85 15.26 -16.76
N GLN A 32 13.05 14.32 -17.27
CA GLN A 32 13.22 13.77 -18.61
C GLN A 32 13.05 14.84 -19.71
N ASN A 33 12.08 15.73 -19.57
CA ASN A 33 11.88 16.84 -20.50
C ASN A 33 13.06 17.81 -20.47
N GLU A 34 13.59 18.15 -19.29
CA GLU A 34 14.77 19.01 -19.14
C GLU A 34 16.01 18.41 -19.81
N ILE A 35 16.22 17.10 -19.68
CA ILE A 35 17.26 16.37 -20.42
C ILE A 35 17.03 16.55 -21.93
N LEU A 36 15.84 16.24 -22.44
CA LEU A 36 15.58 16.34 -23.88
C LEU A 36 15.76 17.75 -24.45
N VAL A 37 15.41 18.78 -23.69
CA VAL A 37 15.62 20.19 -24.07
C VAL A 37 17.11 20.53 -24.11
N ASN A 38 17.88 20.16 -23.08
CA ASN A 38 19.30 20.49 -22.96
C ASN A 38 20.19 19.75 -23.97
N TYR A 39 19.72 18.63 -24.53
CA TYR A 39 20.45 17.82 -25.51
C TYR A 39 19.98 18.06 -26.96
N THR A 40 19.52 19.26 -27.28
CA THR A 40 18.97 19.66 -28.59
C THR A 40 19.95 19.54 -29.77
N VAL A 41 21.26 19.43 -29.52
CA VAL A 41 22.34 19.41 -30.54
C VAL A 41 22.82 17.99 -30.89
N LEU A 42 22.21 16.95 -30.32
CA LEU A 42 22.57 15.57 -30.64
C LEU A 42 22.16 15.19 -32.07
N ASN A 43 23.03 14.46 -32.77
CA ASN A 43 22.65 13.85 -34.05
C ASN A 43 21.46 12.89 -33.86
N LYS A 44 20.72 12.63 -34.94
CA LYS A 44 19.48 11.85 -34.91
C LYS A 44 19.64 10.46 -34.28
N LYS A 45 20.82 9.83 -34.38
CA LYS A 45 21.09 8.51 -33.81
C LYS A 45 21.22 8.60 -32.29
N THR A 46 21.99 9.57 -31.78
CA THR A 46 22.17 9.75 -30.33
C THR A 46 20.86 10.18 -29.66
N ARG A 47 20.07 11.05 -30.29
CA ARG A 47 18.75 11.44 -29.77
C ARG A 47 17.82 10.24 -29.58
N LYS A 48 17.72 9.36 -30.58
CA LYS A 48 16.92 8.12 -30.49
C LYS A 48 17.36 7.21 -29.33
N VAL A 49 18.66 7.11 -29.09
CA VAL A 49 19.19 6.30 -27.98
C VAL A 49 18.81 6.92 -26.63
N VAL A 50 18.94 8.24 -26.49
CA VAL A 50 18.54 8.96 -25.27
C VAL A 50 17.03 8.79 -25.03
N ASP A 51 16.19 8.99 -26.05
CA ASP A 51 14.74 8.80 -25.95
C ASP A 51 14.39 7.38 -25.47
N ALA A 52 15.04 6.36 -26.02
CA ALA A 52 14.84 4.96 -25.64
C ALA A 52 15.27 4.68 -24.20
N LEU A 53 16.40 5.23 -23.76
CA LEU A 53 16.88 5.08 -22.38
C LEU A 53 15.95 5.77 -21.38
N LEU A 54 15.48 6.97 -21.68
CA LEU A 54 14.52 7.69 -20.82
C LEU A 54 13.18 6.96 -20.75
N THR A 55 12.71 6.41 -21.87
CA THR A 55 11.50 5.58 -21.91
C THR A 55 11.69 4.34 -21.03
N LYS A 56 12.81 3.62 -21.18
CA LYS A 56 13.08 2.42 -20.39
C LYS A 56 13.18 2.73 -18.89
N GLN A 57 13.82 3.84 -18.54
CA GLN A 57 13.87 4.32 -17.16
C GLN A 57 12.47 4.54 -16.60
N ARG A 58 11.57 5.19 -17.36
CA ARG A 58 10.19 5.43 -16.91
C ARG A 58 9.45 4.11 -16.67
N GLU A 59 9.51 3.18 -17.61
CA GLU A 59 8.88 1.86 -17.46
C GLU A 59 9.35 1.14 -16.20
N THR A 60 10.65 1.16 -15.92
CA THR A 60 11.22 0.55 -14.71
C THR A 60 10.70 1.22 -13.44
N TRP A 61 10.65 2.55 -13.42
CA TRP A 61 10.08 3.29 -12.29
C TRP A 61 8.59 2.99 -12.08
N GLU A 62 7.79 2.98 -13.15
CA GLU A 62 6.36 2.66 -13.06
C GLU A 62 6.11 1.24 -12.57
N GLN A 63 6.97 0.28 -12.94
CA GLN A 63 6.93 -1.09 -12.43
C GLN A 63 7.28 -1.13 -10.94
N MET A 64 8.34 -0.45 -10.50
CA MET A 64 8.71 -0.37 -9.08
C MET A 64 7.58 0.25 -8.24
N GLU A 65 6.97 1.33 -8.72
CA GLU A 65 5.82 1.98 -8.06
C GLU A 65 4.58 1.07 -7.98
N LYS A 66 4.44 0.12 -8.91
CA LYS A 66 3.40 -0.90 -8.85
C LYS A 66 3.74 -1.97 -7.80
N ASP A 67 4.97 -2.44 -7.79
CA ASP A 67 5.43 -3.45 -6.83
C ASP A 67 5.35 -2.94 -5.38
N GLU A 68 5.73 -1.66 -5.15
CA GLU A 68 5.58 -0.98 -3.86
C GLU A 68 4.10 -0.89 -3.41
N TYR A 69 3.18 -0.62 -4.36
CA TYR A 69 1.74 -0.58 -4.07
C TYR A 69 1.19 -1.96 -3.73
N ASP A 70 1.55 -2.98 -4.51
CA ASP A 70 1.11 -4.36 -4.29
C ASP A 70 1.60 -4.87 -2.92
N LEU A 71 2.81 -4.48 -2.52
CA LEU A 71 3.34 -4.76 -1.19
C LEU A 71 2.54 -4.05 -0.08
N LEU A 72 2.20 -2.77 -0.25
CA LEU A 72 1.37 -2.02 0.70
C LEU A 72 0.03 -2.73 0.92
N VAL A 73 -0.67 -3.06 -0.16
CA VAL A 73 -1.97 -3.75 -0.10
C VAL A 73 -1.83 -5.12 0.56
N HIS A 74 -0.75 -5.85 0.29
CA HIS A 74 -0.49 -7.14 0.91
C HIS A 74 -0.31 -7.03 2.43
N VAL A 75 0.50 -6.07 2.90
CA VAL A 75 0.72 -5.82 4.34
C VAL A 75 -0.60 -5.45 5.02
N GLN A 76 -1.38 -4.55 4.43
CA GLN A 76 -2.69 -4.16 4.97
C GLN A 76 -3.66 -5.34 5.07
N SER A 77 -3.64 -6.26 4.10
CA SER A 77 -4.42 -7.51 4.17
C SER A 77 -4.00 -8.39 5.35
N GLN A 78 -2.70 -8.58 5.55
CA GLN A 78 -2.18 -9.37 6.67
C GLN A 78 -2.53 -8.77 8.04
N GLU A 79 -2.44 -7.45 8.18
CA GLU A 79 -2.81 -6.76 9.42
C GLU A 79 -4.29 -6.90 9.74
N LYS A 80 -5.15 -6.81 8.71
CA LYS A 80 -6.59 -7.02 8.84
C LYS A 80 -6.89 -8.45 9.30
N GLU A 81 -6.30 -9.45 8.65
CA GLU A 81 -6.48 -10.86 8.99
C GLU A 81 -6.06 -11.13 10.44
N PHE A 82 -4.89 -10.63 10.83
CA PHE A 82 -4.38 -10.75 12.19
C PHE A 82 -5.34 -10.14 13.23
N LEU A 83 -5.86 -8.93 12.98
CA LEU A 83 -6.77 -8.27 13.91
C LEU A 83 -8.11 -9.02 14.01
N MET A 84 -8.63 -9.53 12.89
CA MET A 84 -9.83 -10.35 12.88
C MET A 84 -9.66 -11.67 13.65
N GLU A 85 -8.49 -12.30 13.55
CA GLU A 85 -8.19 -13.50 14.34
C GLU A 85 -8.11 -13.20 15.84
N GLN A 86 -7.52 -12.08 16.24
CA GLN A 86 -7.53 -11.65 17.64
C GLN A 86 -8.94 -11.43 18.17
N GLU A 87 -9.81 -10.79 17.37
CA GLU A 87 -11.19 -10.53 17.78
C GLU A 87 -11.98 -11.83 17.95
N LYS A 88 -11.83 -12.78 17.00
CA LYS A 88 -12.41 -14.13 17.14
C LYS A 88 -11.93 -14.84 18.41
N LYS A 89 -10.65 -14.74 18.75
CA LYS A 89 -10.10 -15.34 19.99
C LYS A 89 -10.72 -14.70 21.24
N ARG A 90 -10.86 -13.37 21.27
CA ARG A 90 -11.50 -12.64 22.38
C ARG A 90 -12.96 -13.04 22.54
N GLN A 91 -13.72 -13.13 21.45
CA GLN A 91 -15.12 -13.53 21.48
C GLN A 91 -15.28 -14.93 22.06
N ARG A 92 -14.47 -15.91 21.64
CA ARG A 92 -14.49 -17.28 22.18
C ARG A 92 -14.24 -17.32 23.70
N ILE A 93 -13.32 -16.49 24.19
CA ILE A 93 -13.04 -16.37 25.63
C ILE A 93 -14.24 -15.77 26.35
N ALA A 94 -14.83 -14.69 25.82
CA ALA A 94 -16.02 -14.06 26.39
C ALA A 94 -17.19 -15.06 26.48
N ASP A 95 -17.48 -15.78 25.38
CA ASP A 95 -18.54 -16.79 25.30
C ASP A 95 -18.33 -17.94 26.30
N SER A 96 -17.07 -18.35 26.50
CA SER A 96 -16.71 -19.38 27.47
C SER A 96 -16.94 -18.92 28.92
N LEU A 97 -16.61 -17.65 29.22
CA LEU A 97 -16.81 -17.04 30.53
C LEU A 97 -18.29 -16.84 30.87
N THR A 98 -19.11 -16.40 29.91
CA THR A 98 -20.57 -16.31 30.08
C THR A 98 -21.19 -17.69 30.27
N SER A 99 -20.81 -18.69 29.45
CA SER A 99 -21.29 -20.06 29.62
C SER A 99 -20.93 -20.67 30.97
N ALA A 100 -19.71 -20.40 31.48
CA ALA A 100 -19.29 -20.84 32.81
C ALA A 100 -20.07 -20.15 33.94
N LYS A 101 -20.35 -18.84 33.79
CA LYS A 101 -21.13 -18.06 34.75
C LYS A 101 -22.57 -18.54 34.83
N ASP A 102 -23.21 -18.84 33.69
CA ASP A 102 -24.59 -19.31 33.66
C ASP A 102 -24.74 -20.70 34.27
N LYS A 103 -23.80 -21.63 33.99
CA LYS A 103 -23.77 -22.96 34.63
C LYS A 103 -23.54 -22.91 36.14
N SER A 104 -22.83 -21.90 36.64
CA SER A 104 -22.58 -21.75 38.08
C SER A 104 -23.80 -21.22 38.85
N LYS A 105 -24.66 -20.41 38.21
CA LYS A 105 -25.91 -19.92 38.80
C LYS A 105 -26.99 -20.99 38.88
N ASP A 106 -27.02 -21.91 37.91
CA ASP A 106 -28.02 -22.97 37.80
C ASP A 106 -27.80 -24.12 38.81
N ARG A 107 -26.56 -24.26 39.33
CA ARG A 107 -26.22 -25.27 40.37
C ARG A 107 -26.37 -24.76 41.81
N GLY A 108 -26.70 -23.49 42.00
CA GLY A 108 -26.85 -22.85 43.32
C GLY A 108 -28.30 -22.64 43.76
N ARG A 109 -29.26 -23.27 43.07
CA ARG A 109 -30.70 -23.23 43.37
C ARG A 109 -31.23 -24.61 43.71
#